data_AF-A0A7G2CYS2-F1
#
_entry.id   AF-A0A7G2CYS2-F1
#
_cell.length_a   1.000
_cell.length_b   1.000
_cell.length_c   1.000
_cell.angle_alpha   90.00
_cell.angle_beta   90.00
_cell.angle_gamma   90.00
#
_symmetry.space_group_name_H-M   'P 1'
#
loop_
_entity.id
_entity.type
_entity.pdbx_description
1 polymer ?
#
loop_
_entity_poly.entity_id
_entity_poly.type
_entity_poly.pdbx_seq_one_letter_code
_entity_poly.pdbx_strand_id
1 'polypeptide(L)'
;MIVQPTNAAYPINLIFVAEPDDAIWTDLTGIVLSDELSIPPGDFTVMRGDGANGVILGNVTFTVDVAAAGLSFRTVGLVFAGSSTITQVPVGSWSLRGAPADDFASEDAGADVVGMSRCTTADFPVPDAVASVQRFDTGSPDVHADEVALDSRSHSVTAELACDGDFDFRVMSPSIDYTDDSGKARTTRLAPVSIGFQDVTDADLQRISRR
;
A
#
# COMPACT_ATOMS: atom_id res chain seq x y z
N MET A 1 0.46 -7.11 -0.74
CA MET A 1 0.28 -5.90 -1.54
C MET A 1 1.17 -6.03 -2.77
N ILE A 2 0.59 -6.34 -3.92
CA ILE A 2 1.38 -6.62 -5.13
C ILE A 2 1.33 -5.36 -5.99
N VAL A 3 2.47 -4.69 -6.17
CA VAL A 3 2.54 -3.44 -6.93
C VAL A 3 3.58 -3.55 -8.01
N GLN A 4 3.29 -2.90 -9.13
CA GLN A 4 4.19 -2.80 -10.25
C GLN A 4 5.01 -1.52 -10.17
N PRO A 5 6.34 -1.65 -10.29
CA PRO A 5 7.13 -0.57 -10.81
C PRO A 5 7.48 -0.84 -12.26
N THR A 6 7.16 0.12 -13.12
CA THR A 6 7.57 0.18 -14.53
C THR A 6 9.10 0.23 -14.71
N ASN A 7 9.86 0.36 -13.61
CA ASN A 7 11.32 0.24 -13.55
C ASN A 7 11.80 -0.42 -12.23
N ALA A 8 11.39 -1.66 -11.94
CA ALA A 8 11.91 -2.52 -10.84
C ALA A 8 11.87 -2.00 -9.38
N ALA A 9 11.67 -0.71 -9.14
CA ALA A 9 11.77 -0.03 -7.86
C ALA A 9 10.40 0.41 -7.34
N TYR A 10 9.95 -0.17 -6.24
CA TYR A 10 8.66 0.10 -5.62
C TYR A 10 8.80 1.18 -4.52
N PRO A 11 8.03 2.29 -4.56
CA PRO A 11 8.07 3.29 -3.51
C PRO A 11 7.39 2.76 -2.23
N ILE A 12 8.07 2.89 -1.11
CA ILE A 12 7.55 2.58 0.22
C ILE A 12 7.48 3.88 1.02
N ASN A 13 6.31 4.10 1.63
CA ASN A 13 6.05 5.19 2.55
C ASN A 13 5.76 4.60 3.92
N LEU A 14 6.68 4.80 4.87
CA LEU A 14 6.45 4.47 6.27
C LEU A 14 5.96 5.73 6.97
N ILE A 15 4.84 5.62 7.68
CA ILE A 15 4.25 6.74 8.42
C ILE A 15 4.54 6.53 9.90
N PHE A 16 5.02 7.58 10.56
CA PHE A 16 5.40 7.55 11.96
C PHE A 16 4.68 8.65 12.73
N VAL A 17 4.29 8.33 13.95
CA VAL A 17 3.87 9.30 14.95
C VAL A 17 4.85 9.20 16.10
N ALA A 18 5.65 10.24 16.34
CA ALA A 18 6.67 10.23 17.38
C ALA A 18 6.81 11.61 18.06
N GLU A 19 7.48 11.65 19.21
CA GLU A 19 7.75 12.89 19.94
C GLU A 19 8.69 13.81 19.13
N PRO A 20 8.62 15.14 19.28
CA PRO A 20 9.41 16.09 18.49
C PRO A 20 10.94 15.92 18.52
N ASP A 21 11.46 15.29 19.57
CA ASP A 21 12.87 15.01 19.84
C ASP A 21 13.26 13.54 19.62
N ASP A 22 12.35 12.72 19.07
CA ASP A 22 12.63 11.34 18.73
C ASP A 22 13.77 11.24 17.68
N ALA A 23 14.64 10.25 17.87
CA ALA A 23 15.80 9.97 17.02
C ALA A 23 15.41 9.68 15.55
N ILE A 24 14.16 9.28 15.27
CA ILE A 24 13.65 9.10 13.90
C ILE A 24 13.77 10.35 13.04
N TRP A 25 13.77 11.54 13.65
CA TRP A 25 13.81 12.81 12.92
C TRP A 25 15.21 13.25 12.50
N THR A 26 16.24 12.89 13.26
CA THR A 26 17.59 13.43 13.06
C THR A 26 18.66 12.36 12.90
N ASP A 27 18.44 11.19 13.50
CA ASP A 27 19.50 10.21 13.71
C ASP A 27 19.24 8.91 12.95
N LEU A 28 18.18 8.79 12.15
CA LEU A 28 17.96 7.63 11.29
C LEU A 28 19.08 7.54 10.23
N THR A 29 19.83 6.45 10.25
CA THR A 29 20.95 6.16 9.35
C THR A 29 20.77 4.88 8.54
N GLY A 30 19.60 4.25 8.58
CA GLY A 30 19.34 3.08 7.75
C GLY A 30 18.02 2.41 8.05
N ILE A 31 17.50 1.72 7.04
CA ILE A 31 16.26 0.95 7.11
C ILE A 31 16.55 -0.46 6.64
N VAL A 32 16.23 -1.47 7.45
CA VAL A 32 16.44 -2.87 7.14
C VAL A 32 15.10 -3.56 6.98
N LEU A 33 14.81 -4.08 5.79
CA LEU A 33 13.57 -4.82 5.52
C LEU A 33 13.74 -6.33 5.65
N SER A 34 14.94 -6.82 5.38
CA SER A 34 15.35 -8.21 5.56
C SER A 34 16.87 -8.27 5.72
N ASP A 35 17.41 -9.43 6.10
CA ASP A 35 18.86 -9.64 6.24
C ASP A 35 19.64 -9.32 4.95
N GLU A 36 18.96 -9.37 3.80
CA GLU A 36 19.54 -9.16 2.47
C GLU A 36 19.20 -7.78 1.89
N LEU A 37 18.31 -7.00 2.51
CA LEU A 37 17.83 -5.73 2.00
C LEU A 37 17.90 -4.63 3.07
N SER A 38 18.85 -3.73 2.87
CA SER A 38 19.05 -2.53 3.68
C SER A 38 19.11 -1.29 2.78
N ILE A 39 18.45 -0.23 3.21
CA ILE A 39 18.42 1.08 2.56
C ILE A 39 19.37 1.99 3.35
N PRO A 40 20.52 2.39 2.77
CA PRO A 40 21.53 3.20 3.44
C PRO A 40 21.12 4.68 3.53
N PRO A 41 21.86 5.50 4.30
CA PRO A 41 21.67 6.96 4.30
C PRO A 41 21.79 7.52 2.87
N GLY A 42 20.85 8.40 2.51
CA GLY A 42 20.79 9.01 1.17
C GLY A 42 19.79 8.35 0.23
N ASP A 43 19.40 7.10 0.50
CA ASP A 43 18.42 6.35 -0.32
C ASP A 43 17.02 6.34 0.31
N PHE A 44 16.83 7.09 1.39
CA PHE A 44 15.54 7.39 2.00
C PHE A 44 15.44 8.88 2.35
N THR A 45 14.22 9.40 2.40
CA THR A 45 13.93 10.77 2.85
C THR A 45 13.06 10.71 4.09
N VAL A 46 13.43 11.47 5.12
CA VAL A 46 12.58 11.70 6.30
C VAL A 46 11.89 13.05 6.14
N MET A 47 10.57 13.03 6.06
CA MET A 47 9.72 14.21 6.02
C MET A 47 9.01 14.37 7.36
N ARG A 48 9.25 15.51 8.01
CA ARG A 48 8.61 15.88 9.27
C ARG A 48 7.40 16.76 8.96
N GLY A 49 6.22 16.35 9.40
CA GLY A 49 5.01 17.18 9.34
C GLY A 49 4.94 18.18 10.49
N ASP A 50 3.83 18.92 10.53
CA ASP A 50 3.51 19.80 11.64
C ASP A 50 3.14 18.98 12.88
N GLY A 51 3.66 19.40 14.03
CA GLY A 51 3.38 18.75 15.31
C GLY A 51 2.10 19.28 15.95
N ALA A 52 1.29 18.39 16.52
CA ALA A 52 0.12 18.73 17.32
C ALA A 52 0.14 17.94 18.63
N ASN A 53 -0.23 18.59 19.74
CA ASN A 53 -0.40 17.94 21.05
C ASN A 53 0.80 17.11 21.54
N GLY A 54 2.03 17.53 21.24
CA GLY A 54 3.26 16.87 21.69
C GLY A 54 3.70 15.67 20.85
N VAL A 55 3.06 15.41 19.72
CA VAL A 55 3.46 14.39 18.75
C VAL A 55 3.58 14.97 17.34
N ILE A 56 4.32 14.29 16.49
CA ILE A 56 4.56 14.68 15.10
C ILE A 56 4.24 13.53 14.19
N LEU A 57 3.41 13.81 13.19
CA LEU A 57 3.23 12.93 12.05
C LEU A 57 4.38 13.17 11.07
N GLY A 58 5.10 12.12 10.73
CA GLY A 58 6.14 12.15 9.74
C GLY A 58 6.08 10.95 8.81
N ASN A 59 6.86 11.04 7.76
CA ASN A 59 6.90 10.04 6.72
C ASN A 59 8.34 9.77 6.33
N VAL A 60 8.72 8.50 6.27
CA VAL A 60 9.98 8.06 5.68
C VAL A 60 9.68 7.41 4.34
N THR A 61 10.20 8.00 3.28
CA THR A 61 10.02 7.51 1.90
C THR A 61 11.31 6.91 1.39
N PHE A 62 11.21 5.80 0.67
CA PHE A 62 12.33 5.17 -0.02
C PHE A 62 11.81 4.27 -1.13
N THR A 63 12.70 3.80 -1.97
CA THR A 63 12.37 2.87 -3.05
C THR A 63 13.05 1.53 -2.83
N VAL A 64 12.36 0.45 -3.18
CA VAL A 64 12.88 -0.91 -3.07
C VAL A 64 12.90 -1.59 -4.42
N ASP A 65 14.07 -2.06 -4.84
CA ASP A 65 14.16 -2.94 -5.98
C ASP A 65 13.53 -4.30 -5.65
N VAL A 66 12.37 -4.59 -6.23
CA VAL A 66 11.63 -5.81 -5.95
C VAL A 66 12.29 -6.95 -6.74
N ALA A 67 13.01 -7.81 -6.04
CA ALA A 67 13.60 -9.01 -6.63
C ALA A 67 12.55 -9.89 -7.30
N ALA A 68 12.95 -10.66 -8.33
CA ALA A 68 12.04 -11.55 -9.06
C ALA A 68 11.34 -12.60 -8.16
N ALA A 69 12.00 -13.02 -7.07
CA ALA A 69 11.43 -13.92 -6.08
C ALA A 69 10.35 -13.26 -5.19
N GLY A 70 10.23 -11.94 -5.23
CA GLY A 70 9.45 -11.13 -4.30
C GLY A 70 10.19 -10.88 -2.98
N LEU A 71 9.68 -9.92 -2.21
CA LEU A 71 10.14 -9.54 -0.89
C LEU A 71 8.97 -9.70 0.08
N SER A 72 9.20 -10.31 1.25
CA SER A 72 8.18 -10.39 2.30
C SER A 72 8.78 -10.06 3.65
N PHE A 73 8.10 -9.23 4.43
CA PHE A 73 8.56 -8.77 5.73
C PHE A 73 7.38 -8.49 6.66
N ARG A 74 7.66 -8.55 7.98
CA ARG A 74 6.69 -8.24 9.04
C ARG A 74 7.13 -7.12 9.97
N THR A 75 8.42 -6.83 9.95
CA THR A 75 9.07 -5.79 10.72
C THR A 75 9.93 -4.97 9.78
N VAL A 76 10.18 -3.73 10.20
CA VAL A 76 11.19 -2.86 9.62
C VAL A 76 12.21 -2.56 10.72
N GLY A 77 13.47 -2.85 10.45
CA GLY A 77 14.58 -2.47 11.32
C GLY A 77 14.97 -1.02 11.07
N LEU A 78 15.01 -0.20 12.11
CA LEU A 78 15.51 1.17 12.08
C LEU A 78 16.91 1.21 12.70
N VAL A 79 17.86 1.78 11.96
CA VAL A 79 19.25 1.92 12.41
C VAL A 79 19.50 3.39 12.74
N PHE A 80 19.90 3.68 13.97
CA PHE A 80 20.15 5.04 14.43
C PHE A 80 21.65 5.33 14.60
N ALA A 81 22.04 6.58 14.38
CA ALA A 81 23.40 7.06 14.54
C ALA A 81 23.91 6.75 15.97
N GLY A 82 25.10 6.16 16.05
CA GLY A 82 25.71 5.80 17.34
C GLY A 82 25.09 4.61 18.05
N SER A 83 24.02 4.00 17.51
CA SER A 83 23.45 2.76 18.04
C SER A 83 24.11 1.53 17.40
N SER A 84 24.42 0.53 18.23
CA SER A 84 24.80 -0.81 17.77
C SER A 84 23.60 -1.76 17.64
N THR A 85 22.41 -1.29 18.00
CA THR A 85 21.17 -2.08 18.02
C THR A 85 20.23 -1.60 16.91
N ILE A 86 19.68 -2.56 16.16
CA ILE A 86 18.63 -2.30 15.18
C ILE A 86 17.27 -2.35 15.88
N THR A 87 16.54 -1.24 15.87
CA THR A 87 15.20 -1.15 16.47
C THR A 87 14.18 -1.76 15.52
N GLN A 88 13.59 -2.90 15.91
CA GLN A 88 12.60 -3.59 15.09
C GLN A 88 11.20 -3.01 15.33
N VAL A 89 10.58 -2.46 14.29
CA VAL A 89 9.22 -1.92 14.33
C VAL A 89 8.27 -2.87 13.59
N PRO A 90 7.19 -3.37 14.21
CA PRO A 90 6.20 -4.18 13.51
C PRO A 90 5.40 -3.33 12.52
N VAL A 91 5.25 -3.82 11.29
CA VAL A 91 4.54 -3.10 10.20
C VAL A 91 3.40 -3.91 9.58
N GLY A 92 3.02 -5.02 10.21
CA GLY A 92 2.08 -5.99 9.62
C GLY A 92 2.73 -6.81 8.51
N SER A 93 1.96 -7.68 7.85
CA SER A 93 2.53 -8.57 6.83
C SER A 93 2.56 -7.92 5.46
N TRP A 94 3.76 -7.67 4.95
CA TRP A 94 3.99 -7.16 3.61
C TRP A 94 4.56 -8.26 2.71
N SER A 95 4.07 -8.30 1.48
CA SER A 95 4.57 -9.17 0.42
C SER A 95 4.51 -8.37 -0.87
N LEU A 96 5.69 -8.01 -1.39
CA LEU A 96 5.91 -7.30 -2.64
C LEU A 96 6.38 -8.34 -3.67
N ARG A 97 5.80 -8.32 -4.86
CA ARG A 97 6.24 -9.16 -5.98
C ARG A 97 6.06 -8.38 -7.28
N GLY A 98 7.08 -8.37 -8.12
CA GLY A 98 6.96 -7.78 -9.46
C GLY A 98 5.91 -8.53 -10.28
N ALA A 99 5.16 -7.80 -11.10
CA ALA A 99 4.27 -8.37 -12.11
C ALA A 99 4.50 -7.67 -13.47
N PRO A 100 4.24 -8.35 -14.60
CA PRO A 100 4.20 -7.73 -15.92
C PRO A 100 3.10 -6.66 -16.03
N ALA A 101 3.28 -5.66 -16.92
CA ALA A 101 2.33 -4.55 -17.08
C ALA A 101 1.03 -5.01 -17.72
N ASP A 102 1.17 -6.03 -18.57
CA ASP A 102 0.07 -6.74 -19.23
C ASP A 102 -0.89 -7.43 -18.23
N ASP A 103 -0.53 -7.53 -16.95
CA ASP A 103 -1.41 -8.06 -15.91
C ASP A 103 -2.40 -7.00 -15.39
N PHE A 104 -2.22 -5.70 -15.67
CA PHE A 104 -3.10 -4.62 -15.20
C PHE A 104 -4.21 -4.30 -16.20
N ALA A 105 -5.35 -3.87 -15.65
CA ALA A 105 -6.57 -3.57 -16.40
C ALA A 105 -6.43 -2.35 -17.31
N SER A 106 -5.55 -1.41 -16.95
CA SER A 106 -5.19 -0.26 -17.75
C SER A 106 -3.75 0.18 -17.43
N GLU A 107 -3.16 0.99 -18.31
CA GLU A 107 -1.85 1.60 -18.08
C GLU A 107 -1.88 2.49 -16.81
N ASP A 108 -2.95 3.27 -16.63
CA ASP A 108 -3.16 4.11 -15.45
C ASP A 108 -3.25 3.29 -14.15
N ALA A 109 -3.90 2.12 -14.19
CA ALA A 109 -4.01 1.23 -13.04
C ALA A 109 -2.64 0.66 -12.59
N GLY A 110 -1.66 0.61 -13.51
CA GLY A 110 -0.28 0.22 -13.19
C GLY A 110 0.55 1.36 -12.60
N ALA A 111 0.16 2.62 -12.80
CA ALA A 111 0.93 3.80 -12.40
C ALA A 111 0.41 4.46 -11.10
N ASP A 112 -0.90 4.41 -10.84
CA ASP A 112 -1.54 5.19 -9.79
C ASP A 112 -2.07 4.35 -8.61
N VAL A 113 -1.92 4.88 -7.40
CA VAL A 113 -2.61 4.39 -6.20
C VAL A 113 -3.80 5.30 -5.92
N VAL A 114 -5.01 4.73 -5.91
CA VAL A 114 -6.24 5.48 -5.63
C VAL A 114 -6.40 5.68 -4.12
N GLY A 115 -6.57 6.91 -3.69
CA GLY A 115 -6.85 7.23 -2.30
C GLY A 115 -8.34 7.21 -1.97
N MET A 116 -8.70 6.61 -0.84
CA MET A 116 -10.04 6.65 -0.25
C MET A 116 -9.94 7.02 1.24
N SER A 117 -10.88 7.81 1.75
CA SER A 117 -10.91 8.14 3.19
C SER A 117 -11.38 6.97 4.07
N ARG A 118 -12.23 6.09 3.54
CA ARG A 118 -12.77 4.92 4.25
C ARG A 118 -13.22 3.84 3.28
N CYS A 119 -13.44 2.63 3.78
CA CYS A 119 -14.11 1.58 3.02
C CYS A 119 -15.52 2.05 2.63
N THR A 120 -15.79 2.05 1.32
CA THR A 120 -17.08 2.44 0.72
C THR A 120 -17.13 1.89 -0.71
N THR A 121 -18.13 2.29 -1.49
CA THR A 121 -18.24 1.93 -2.91
C THR A 121 -17.10 2.56 -3.71
N ALA A 122 -16.44 1.75 -4.54
CA ALA A 122 -15.39 2.19 -5.45
C ALA A 122 -15.61 1.61 -6.85
N ASP A 123 -15.28 2.42 -7.86
CA ASP A 123 -15.30 2.01 -9.27
C ASP A 123 -13.88 1.76 -9.75
N PHE A 124 -13.68 0.60 -10.37
CA PHE A 124 -12.41 0.16 -10.93
C PHE A 124 -12.53 0.06 -12.45
N PRO A 125 -11.84 0.91 -13.21
CA PRO A 125 -11.79 0.79 -14.66
C PRO A 125 -11.26 -0.59 -15.09
N VAL A 126 -11.86 -1.17 -16.12
CA VAL A 126 -11.49 -2.48 -16.69
C VAL A 126 -11.37 -2.42 -18.22
N PRO A 127 -10.65 -3.36 -18.87
CA PRO A 127 -10.59 -3.40 -20.32
C PRO A 127 -11.96 -3.57 -20.96
N ASP A 128 -12.16 -2.99 -22.14
CA ASP A 128 -13.41 -3.11 -22.92
C ASP A 128 -13.80 -4.57 -23.19
N ALA A 129 -12.81 -5.46 -23.29
CA ALA A 129 -12.99 -6.89 -23.55
C ALA A 129 -13.62 -7.66 -22.39
N VAL A 130 -13.81 -7.06 -21.21
CA VAL A 130 -14.42 -7.73 -20.05
C VAL A 130 -15.92 -7.91 -20.29
N ALA A 131 -16.35 -9.14 -20.54
CA ALA A 131 -17.76 -9.48 -20.76
C ALA A 131 -18.50 -9.83 -19.46
N SER A 132 -17.81 -10.49 -18.52
CA SER A 132 -18.34 -10.79 -17.19
C SER A 132 -17.22 -11.01 -16.18
N VAL A 133 -17.47 -10.65 -14.92
CA VAL A 133 -16.59 -10.89 -13.78
C VAL A 133 -17.04 -12.17 -13.07
N GLN A 134 -16.12 -13.11 -12.86
CA GLN A 134 -16.40 -14.35 -12.11
C GLN A 134 -15.97 -14.23 -10.65
N ARG A 135 -14.89 -13.50 -10.38
CA ARG A 135 -14.36 -13.31 -9.03
C ARG A 135 -13.71 -11.94 -8.91
N PHE A 136 -13.89 -11.34 -7.75
CA PHE A 136 -13.14 -10.17 -7.29
C PHE A 136 -12.34 -10.57 -6.06
N ASP A 137 -11.05 -10.24 -6.03
CA ASP A 137 -10.17 -10.46 -4.90
C ASP A 137 -9.57 -9.12 -4.50
N THR A 138 -9.79 -8.71 -3.25
CA THR A 138 -9.26 -7.44 -2.70
C THR A 138 -7.74 -7.49 -2.55
N GLY A 139 -7.14 -8.68 -2.47
CA GLY A 139 -5.71 -8.83 -2.20
C GLY A 139 -5.31 -8.32 -0.80
N SER A 140 -6.28 -8.16 0.10
CA SER A 140 -6.10 -7.72 1.48
C SER A 140 -6.94 -8.59 2.42
N PRO A 141 -6.38 -9.15 3.50
CA PRO A 141 -7.11 -10.04 4.40
C PRO A 141 -8.18 -9.33 5.24
N ASP A 142 -8.07 -8.01 5.38
CA ASP A 142 -8.90 -7.19 6.27
C ASP A 142 -9.86 -6.26 5.51
N VAL A 143 -9.99 -6.45 4.19
CA VAL A 143 -10.93 -5.73 3.33
C VAL A 143 -11.68 -6.77 2.51
N HIS A 144 -13.01 -6.70 2.56
CA HIS A 144 -13.92 -7.57 1.82
C HIS A 144 -14.73 -6.75 0.82
N ALA A 145 -15.21 -7.41 -0.23
CA ALA A 145 -16.16 -6.83 -1.18
C ALA A 145 -17.52 -7.53 -0.98
N ASP A 146 -18.50 -6.79 -0.50
CA ASP A 146 -19.84 -7.31 -0.18
C ASP A 146 -20.69 -7.45 -1.45
N GLU A 147 -20.61 -6.45 -2.34
CA GLU A 147 -21.25 -6.47 -3.65
C GLU A 147 -20.23 -6.13 -4.75
N VAL A 148 -20.33 -6.82 -5.89
CA VAL A 148 -19.49 -6.57 -7.07
C VAL A 148 -20.35 -6.59 -8.32
N ALA A 149 -20.29 -5.53 -9.11
CA ALA A 149 -21.06 -5.39 -10.35
C ALA A 149 -20.18 -4.84 -11.48
N LEU A 150 -20.37 -5.37 -12.69
CA LEU A 150 -19.77 -4.83 -13.91
C LEU A 150 -20.77 -3.85 -14.55
N ASP A 151 -20.38 -2.58 -14.72
CA ASP A 151 -21.09 -1.66 -15.63
C ASP A 151 -20.36 -1.64 -16.97
N SER A 152 -20.98 -2.30 -17.96
CA SER A 152 -20.43 -2.40 -19.32
C SER A 152 -20.51 -1.08 -20.11
N ARG A 153 -21.21 -0.06 -19.61
CA ARG A 153 -21.30 1.26 -20.29
C ARG A 153 -20.12 2.16 -19.94
N SER A 154 -19.65 2.08 -18.70
CA SER A 154 -18.47 2.79 -18.20
C SER A 154 -17.21 1.94 -18.23
N HIS A 155 -17.33 0.65 -18.60
CA HIS A 155 -16.26 -0.34 -18.54
C HIS A 155 -15.57 -0.31 -17.17
N SER A 156 -16.37 -0.48 -16.12
CA SER A 156 -15.90 -0.46 -14.74
C SER A 156 -16.52 -1.57 -13.90
N VAL A 157 -15.76 -2.07 -12.95
CA VAL A 157 -16.25 -2.93 -11.87
C VAL A 157 -16.48 -2.07 -10.64
N THR A 158 -17.72 -1.97 -10.21
CA THR A 158 -18.11 -1.34 -8.95
C THR A 158 -18.04 -2.38 -7.84
N ALA A 159 -17.35 -2.08 -6.75
CA ALA A 159 -17.32 -2.92 -5.55
C ALA A 159 -17.74 -2.14 -4.31
N GLU A 160 -18.63 -2.70 -3.50
CA GLU A 160 -18.94 -2.21 -2.15
C GLU A 160 -17.95 -2.81 -1.15
N LEU A 161 -17.06 -1.98 -0.61
CA LEU A 161 -15.97 -2.43 0.26
C LEU A 161 -16.34 -2.30 1.73
N ALA A 162 -16.07 -3.35 2.50
CA ALA A 162 -16.14 -3.38 3.95
C ALA A 162 -14.75 -3.64 4.54
N CYS A 163 -14.42 -2.92 5.62
CA CYS A 163 -13.15 -3.06 6.32
C CYS A 163 -13.40 -3.70 7.69
N ASP A 164 -12.59 -4.70 8.05
CA ASP A 164 -12.67 -5.32 9.37
C ASP A 164 -11.89 -4.51 10.42
N GLY A 165 -12.52 -4.31 11.59
CA GLY A 165 -11.91 -3.69 12.77
C GLY A 165 -11.59 -2.19 12.63
N ASP A 166 -11.10 -1.60 13.72
CA ASP A 166 -10.61 -0.20 13.71
C ASP A 166 -9.23 -0.14 13.06
N PHE A 167 -9.14 0.45 11.87
CA PHE A 167 -7.90 0.65 11.13
C PHE A 167 -7.53 2.13 11.03
N ASP A 168 -6.21 2.41 11.06
CA ASP A 168 -5.65 3.72 10.73
C ASP A 168 -5.46 3.85 9.22
N PHE A 169 -5.01 2.77 8.60
CA PHE A 169 -4.68 2.70 7.20
C PHE A 169 -4.77 1.26 6.68
N ARG A 170 -5.24 1.10 5.44
CA ARG A 170 -5.25 -0.17 4.69
C ARG A 170 -4.76 0.05 3.27
N VAL A 171 -4.02 -0.92 2.73
CA VAL A 171 -3.81 -1.03 1.28
C VAL A 171 -4.56 -2.24 0.75
N MET A 172 -5.23 -2.06 -0.37
CA MET A 172 -5.86 -3.10 -1.17
C MET A 172 -5.14 -3.21 -2.51
N SER A 173 -4.96 -4.42 -3.03
CA SER A 173 -4.37 -4.67 -4.36
C SER A 173 -5.37 -5.51 -5.16
N PRO A 174 -6.48 -4.89 -5.60
CA PRO A 174 -7.60 -5.63 -6.15
C PRO A 174 -7.28 -6.31 -7.48
N SER A 175 -7.92 -7.45 -7.74
CA SER A 175 -7.84 -8.18 -9.00
C SER A 175 -9.16 -8.87 -9.32
N ILE A 176 -9.37 -9.16 -10.60
CA ILE A 176 -10.56 -9.86 -11.08
C ILE A 176 -10.18 -11.06 -11.94
N ASP A 177 -10.94 -12.14 -11.78
CA ASP A 177 -11.04 -13.18 -12.80
C ASP A 177 -12.27 -12.85 -13.66
N TYR A 178 -12.06 -12.77 -14.98
CA TYR A 178 -13.09 -12.38 -15.93
C TYR A 178 -13.08 -13.25 -17.19
N THR A 179 -14.19 -13.22 -17.92
CA THR A 179 -14.31 -13.87 -19.22
C THR A 179 -14.33 -12.77 -20.27
N ASP A 180 -13.46 -12.90 -21.27
CA ASP A 180 -13.41 -11.95 -22.38
C ASP A 180 -14.54 -12.17 -23.41
N ASP A 181 -14.73 -11.24 -24.34
CA ASP A 181 -15.74 -11.35 -25.41
C ASP A 181 -15.58 -12.59 -26.32
N SER A 182 -14.40 -13.23 -26.32
CA SER A 182 -14.17 -14.49 -27.03
C SER A 182 -14.59 -15.72 -26.22
N GLY A 183 -15.08 -15.53 -25.00
CA GLY A 183 -15.47 -16.58 -24.06
C GLY A 183 -14.28 -17.18 -23.30
N LYS A 184 -13.10 -16.55 -23.33
CA LYS A 184 -11.89 -17.08 -22.68
C LYS A 184 -11.72 -16.47 -21.29
N ALA A 185 -11.43 -17.32 -20.31
CA ALA A 185 -11.09 -16.89 -18.95
C ALA A 185 -9.72 -16.21 -18.90
N ARG A 186 -9.67 -15.10 -18.16
CA ARG A 186 -8.52 -14.20 -17.98
C ARG A 186 -8.51 -13.70 -16.54
N THR A 187 -7.36 -13.18 -16.11
CA THR A 187 -7.20 -12.48 -14.84
C THR A 187 -6.55 -11.14 -15.14
N THR A 188 -7.00 -10.08 -14.47
CA THR A 188 -6.34 -8.78 -14.52
C THR A 188 -6.37 -8.12 -13.15
N ARG A 189 -5.44 -7.19 -12.94
CA ARG A 189 -5.27 -6.42 -11.72
C ARG A 189 -5.82 -5.03 -11.91
N LEU A 190 -6.41 -4.52 -10.85
CA LEU A 190 -7.01 -3.20 -10.81
C LEU A 190 -6.03 -2.25 -10.08
N ALA A 191 -6.31 -0.95 -10.15
CA ALA A 191 -5.49 0.05 -9.47
C ALA A 191 -5.43 -0.25 -7.95
N PRO A 192 -4.23 -0.25 -7.33
CA PRO A 192 -4.12 -0.36 -5.88
C PRO A 192 -4.88 0.78 -5.18
N VAL A 193 -5.45 0.48 -4.01
CA VAL A 193 -6.22 1.45 -3.24
C VAL A 193 -5.61 1.64 -1.86
N SER A 194 -5.38 2.88 -1.46
CA SER A 194 -4.98 3.29 -0.13
C SER A 194 -6.18 3.85 0.62
N ILE A 195 -6.60 3.24 1.73
CA ILE A 195 -7.81 3.60 2.50
C ILE A 195 -7.40 4.16 3.86
N GLY A 196 -7.91 5.33 4.24
CA GLY A 196 -7.70 5.96 5.56
C GLY A 196 -6.73 7.15 5.59
N PHE A 197 -5.98 7.40 4.50
CA PHE A 197 -4.96 8.47 4.49
C PHE A 197 -5.48 9.88 4.22
N GLN A 198 -6.68 10.02 3.67
CA GLN A 198 -7.14 11.32 3.18
C GLN A 198 -7.63 12.27 4.27
N ASP A 199 -7.89 11.78 5.49
CA ASP A 199 -8.43 12.57 6.61
C ASP A 199 -7.80 12.18 7.96
N VAL A 200 -6.48 12.27 8.10
CA VAL A 200 -5.82 12.02 9.41
C VAL A 200 -6.12 13.19 10.36
N THR A 201 -6.84 12.91 11.45
CA THR A 201 -7.17 13.92 12.46
C THR A 201 -6.23 13.87 13.67
N ASP A 202 -6.23 14.93 14.49
CA ASP A 202 -5.51 14.94 15.78
C ASP A 202 -5.94 13.79 16.71
N ALA A 203 -7.20 13.37 16.64
CA ALA A 203 -7.71 12.25 17.41
C ALA A 203 -7.10 10.92 16.93
N ASP A 204 -6.89 10.77 15.62
CA ASP A 204 -6.19 9.63 15.05
C ASP A 204 -4.72 9.62 15.46
N LEU A 205 -4.04 10.77 15.42
CA LEU A 205 -2.66 10.88 15.91
C LEU A 205 -2.53 10.46 17.37
N GLN A 206 -3.45 10.90 18.25
CA GLN A 206 -3.44 10.48 19.65
C GLN A 206 -3.78 9.00 19.85
N ARG A 207 -4.65 8.45 19.00
CA ARG A 207 -4.98 7.02 19.05
C ARG A 207 -3.78 6.19 18.62
N ILE A 208 -3.09 6.59 17.55
CA ILE A 208 -1.88 5.94 17.04
C ILE A 208 -0.75 6.03 18.06
N SER A 209 -0.52 7.20 18.65
CA SER A 209 0.57 7.41 19.62
C SER A 209 0.42 6.64 20.94
N ARG A 210 -0.75 6.04 21.20
CA ARG A 210 -1.05 5.27 22.42
C ARG A 210 -0.95 3.75 22.22
N ARG A 211 -0.75 3.29 20.99
CA ARG A 211 -0.58 1.86 20.65
C ARG A 211 0.88 1.46 20.80
#